data_AF-A0A1X2EXY0-F1
#
_entry.id   AF-A0A1X2EXY0-F1
#
_cell.length_a   1.000
_cell.length_b   1.000
_cell.length_c   1.000
_cell.angle_alpha   90.00
_cell.angle_beta   90.00
_cell.angle_gamma   90.00
#
_symmetry.space_group_name_H-M   'P 1'
#
loop_
_entity.id
_entity.type
_entity.pdbx_description
1 polymer ?
#
loop_
_entity_poly.entity_id
_entity_poly.type
_entity_poly.pdbx_seq_one_letter_code
_entity_poly.pdbx_strand_id
1 'polypeptide(L)'
;MHSSDRVGATFDVSYFSVPEAPGPRAVKIVVSDASGTAVQTIDELLEPSSPSGVGLQDVDGDGREELIIPIAQRVWNGSRNTRFSVWRAVGDGTHFERTQMYGQALYPSGDGYVVANGGSPGSRDLAFYLPTGAGFTLVVVLTIEAEQLDPGTQRVLAVTCRAHQEDGLHAIDMDVVAAQDTFCASPAARAIWPGARRS
;
A
#
# COMPACT_ATOMS: atom_id res chain seq x y z
N MET A 1 2.09 -8.32 19.22
CA MET A 1 3.21 -8.04 18.28
C MET A 1 4.02 -6.89 18.85
N HIS A 2 5.30 -6.82 18.51
CA HIS A 2 6.18 -5.73 18.97
C HIS A 2 6.72 -5.02 17.75
N SER A 3 6.73 -3.68 17.77
CA SER A 3 7.51 -2.91 16.82
C SER A 3 8.99 -3.18 17.06
N SER A 4 9.77 -3.27 15.99
CA SER A 4 11.23 -3.26 16.06
C SER A 4 11.84 -1.86 16.18
N ASP A 5 10.99 -0.82 16.19
CA ASP A 5 11.40 0.58 16.31
C ASP A 5 11.95 0.97 17.70
N ARG A 6 12.53 2.17 17.76
CA ARG A 6 13.08 2.76 19.00
C ARG A 6 12.02 3.28 19.98
N VAL A 7 10.76 3.37 19.58
CA VAL A 7 9.64 3.83 20.41
C VAL A 7 9.20 2.70 21.34
N GLY A 8 9.43 1.45 20.95
CA GLY A 8 9.09 0.28 21.76
C GLY A 8 7.57 0.06 21.88
N ALA A 9 6.82 0.53 20.89
CA ALA A 9 5.36 0.36 20.86
C ALA A 9 5.00 -1.12 20.74
N THR A 10 3.92 -1.50 21.42
CA THR A 10 3.39 -2.87 21.42
C THR A 10 1.95 -2.89 20.93
N PHE A 11 1.58 -3.99 20.28
CA PHE A 11 0.27 -4.16 19.64
C PHE A 11 -0.37 -5.45 20.13
N ASP A 12 -1.43 -5.33 20.93
CA ASP A 12 -2.27 -6.46 21.31
C ASP A 12 -3.38 -6.63 20.28
N VAL A 13 -3.38 -7.76 19.56
CA VAL A 13 -4.28 -8.02 18.43
C VAL A 13 -5.30 -9.07 18.82
N SER A 14 -6.58 -8.72 18.72
CA SER A 14 -7.69 -9.62 18.99
C SER A 14 -8.67 -9.64 17.82
N TYR A 15 -9.10 -10.84 17.43
CA TYR A 15 -10.04 -11.03 16.34
C TYR A 15 -11.40 -11.44 16.90
N PHE A 16 -12.47 -10.89 16.34
CA PHE A 16 -13.84 -11.16 16.77
C PHE A 16 -14.67 -11.64 15.60
N SER A 17 -15.48 -12.66 15.84
CA SER A 17 -16.55 -13.07 14.93
C SER A 17 -17.82 -12.33 15.31
N VAL A 18 -18.61 -11.89 14.33
CA VAL A 18 -20.00 -11.49 14.59
C VAL A 18 -20.94 -12.68 14.33
N PRO A 19 -22.02 -12.86 15.10
CA PRO A 19 -22.88 -14.05 15.04
C PRO A 19 -23.46 -14.32 13.65
N GLU A 20 -23.61 -13.29 12.81
CA GLU A 20 -24.34 -13.38 11.55
C GLU A 20 -23.54 -14.04 10.41
N ALA A 21 -22.23 -14.34 10.57
CA ALA A 21 -21.45 -14.96 9.49
C ALA A 21 -20.14 -15.66 9.95
N PRO A 22 -19.67 -16.74 9.27
CA PRO A 22 -18.44 -17.43 9.62
C PRO A 22 -17.17 -16.59 9.35
N GLY A 23 -16.13 -16.80 10.18
CA GLY A 23 -14.82 -16.13 10.13
C GLY A 23 -14.73 -14.86 10.99
N PRO A 24 -13.51 -14.42 11.36
CA PRO A 24 -13.34 -13.15 12.06
C PRO A 24 -13.83 -12.01 11.17
N ARG A 25 -14.73 -11.19 11.70
CA ARG A 25 -15.35 -10.05 11.00
C ARG A 25 -14.87 -8.71 11.51
N ALA A 26 -14.08 -8.73 12.58
CA ALA A 26 -13.41 -7.56 13.06
C ALA A 26 -12.04 -7.92 13.65
N VAL A 27 -11.16 -6.95 13.67
CA VAL A 27 -9.93 -6.96 14.46
C VAL A 27 -9.89 -5.71 15.32
N LYS A 28 -9.54 -5.89 16.59
CA LYS A 28 -9.20 -4.82 17.51
C LYS A 28 -7.73 -4.90 17.83
N ILE A 29 -7.07 -3.75 17.82
CA ILE A 29 -5.66 -3.61 18.11
C ILE A 29 -5.51 -2.55 19.18
N VAL A 30 -4.98 -2.93 20.33
CA VAL A 30 -4.61 -1.99 21.38
C VAL A 30 -3.13 -1.66 21.20
N VAL A 31 -2.85 -0.40 20.94
CA VAL A 31 -1.48 0.14 20.87
C VAL A 31 -1.11 0.62 22.26
N SER A 32 0.01 0.14 22.77
CA SER A 32 0.59 0.59 24.04
C SER A 32 1.99 1.15 23.83
N ASP A 33 2.33 2.18 24.59
CA ASP A 33 3.67 2.74 24.63
C ASP A 33 4.68 1.83 25.35
N ALA A 34 5.95 2.25 25.43
CA ALA A 34 7.02 1.49 26.08
C ALA A 34 6.78 1.22 27.59
N SER A 35 5.90 1.98 28.25
CA SER A 35 5.51 1.74 29.65
C SER A 35 4.42 0.66 29.80
N GLY A 36 3.83 0.23 28.68
CA GLY A 36 2.68 -0.68 28.65
C GLY A 36 1.34 0.06 28.76
N THR A 37 1.32 1.39 28.76
CA THR A 37 0.09 2.18 28.83
C THR A 37 -0.59 2.17 27.47
N ALA A 38 -1.87 1.83 27.42
CA ALA A 38 -2.67 1.88 26.19
C ALA A 38 -2.87 3.34 25.75
N VAL A 39 -2.47 3.65 24.52
CA VAL A 39 -2.45 5.01 23.95
C VAL A 39 -3.35 5.14 22.73
N GLN A 40 -3.70 4.04 22.08
CA GLN A 40 -4.66 4.02 20.98
C GLN A 40 -5.39 2.67 20.93
N THR A 41 -6.64 2.70 20.47
CA THR A 41 -7.37 1.51 20.06
C THR A 41 -7.77 1.66 18.60
N ILE A 42 -7.48 0.64 17.80
CA ILE A 42 -7.80 0.55 16.38
C ILE A 42 -8.81 -0.58 16.21
N ASP A 43 -9.93 -0.30 15.56
CA ASP A 43 -10.96 -1.28 15.24
C ASP A 43 -11.19 -1.29 13.72
N GLU A 44 -11.09 -2.47 13.09
CA GLU A 44 -11.36 -2.64 11.66
C GLU A 44 -12.35 -3.78 11.43
N LEU A 45 -13.26 -3.59 10.47
CA LEU A 45 -14.13 -4.65 9.97
C LEU A 45 -13.43 -5.41 8.85
N LEU A 46 -13.56 -6.74 8.87
CA LEU A 46 -12.97 -7.65 7.90
C LEU A 46 -14.07 -8.28 7.03
N GLU A 47 -13.87 -8.28 5.72
CA GLU A 47 -14.69 -9.06 4.80
C GLU A 47 -14.33 -10.56 4.93
N PRO A 48 -15.26 -11.48 4.64
CA PRO A 48 -14.95 -12.92 4.68
C PRO A 48 -13.84 -13.33 3.71
N SER A 49 -13.53 -12.50 2.72
CA SER A 49 -12.45 -12.70 1.78
C SER A 49 -11.09 -12.16 2.25
N SER A 50 -10.98 -11.65 3.48
CA SER A 50 -9.70 -11.17 4.01
C SER A 50 -8.65 -12.29 3.96
N PRO A 51 -7.47 -12.04 3.35
CA PRO A 51 -6.51 -13.10 3.04
C PRO A 51 -5.59 -13.49 4.21
N SER A 52 -5.45 -12.67 5.26
CA SER A 52 -4.55 -12.95 6.39
C SER A 52 -4.77 -12.01 7.58
N GLY A 53 -3.98 -12.21 8.65
CA GLY A 53 -3.95 -11.34 9.82
C GLY A 53 -3.13 -10.05 9.65
N VAL A 54 -3.17 -9.24 10.69
CA VAL A 54 -2.41 -7.99 10.85
C VAL A 54 -0.90 -8.25 10.78
N GLY A 55 -0.19 -7.36 10.09
CA GLY A 55 1.28 -7.37 10.01
C GLY A 55 1.90 -6.02 10.38
N LEU A 56 3.21 -6.05 10.61
CA LEU A 56 4.06 -4.87 10.77
C LEU A 56 5.07 -4.85 9.63
N GLN A 57 5.25 -3.70 8.99
CA GLN A 57 6.22 -3.52 7.92
C GLN A 57 6.54 -2.03 7.74
N ASP A 58 7.82 -1.69 7.68
CA ASP A 58 8.29 -0.36 7.25
C ASP A 58 8.09 -0.25 5.73
N VAL A 59 7.04 0.46 5.31
CA VAL A 59 6.69 0.62 3.89
C VAL A 59 7.10 1.98 3.33
N ASP A 60 7.40 2.96 4.18
CA ASP A 60 7.83 4.29 3.75
C ASP A 60 9.33 4.56 3.89
N GLY A 61 10.06 3.64 4.54
CA GLY A 61 11.50 3.66 4.69
C GLY A 61 12.00 4.60 5.79
N ASP A 62 11.12 5.07 6.70
CA ASP A 62 11.51 5.96 7.80
C ASP A 62 12.17 5.21 8.99
N GLY A 63 12.29 3.88 8.89
CA GLY A 63 12.86 3.00 9.91
C GLY A 63 11.86 2.58 10.98
N ARG A 64 10.57 2.93 10.80
CA ARG A 64 9.47 2.52 11.64
C ARG A 64 8.47 1.67 10.87
N GLU A 65 7.90 0.68 11.55
CA GLU A 65 6.93 -0.21 10.93
C GLU A 65 5.52 0.40 10.96
N GLU A 66 4.87 0.39 9.80
CA GLU A 66 3.42 0.58 9.69
C GLU A 66 2.69 -0.68 10.12
N LEU A 67 1.48 -0.48 10.63
CA LEU A 67 0.54 -1.56 10.92
C LEU A 67 -0.38 -1.77 9.70
N ILE A 68 -0.27 -2.95 9.08
CA ILE A 68 -0.98 -3.30 7.84
C ILE A 68 -2.05 -4.35 8.14
N ILE A 69 -3.30 -4.01 7.83
CA ILE A 69 -4.47 -4.85 8.08
C ILE A 69 -5.13 -5.18 6.74
N PRO A 70 -5.00 -6.41 6.23
CA PRO A 70 -5.80 -6.87 5.09
C PRO A 70 -7.28 -6.91 5.45
N ILE A 71 -8.10 -6.07 4.82
CA ILE A 71 -9.54 -5.98 5.09
C ILE A 71 -10.34 -6.93 4.21
N ALA A 72 -9.98 -7.02 2.93
CA ALA A 72 -10.73 -7.77 1.93
C ALA A 72 -9.83 -8.14 0.76
N GLN A 73 -10.06 -9.30 0.15
CA GLN A 73 -9.45 -9.64 -1.14
C GLN A 73 -10.52 -9.82 -2.21
N ARG A 74 -10.25 -9.28 -3.40
CA ARG A 74 -11.12 -9.43 -4.58
C ARG A 74 -10.30 -9.84 -5.79
N VAL A 75 -10.90 -10.64 -6.67
CA VAL A 75 -10.31 -10.95 -7.97
C VAL A 75 -10.82 -9.93 -8.97
N TRP A 76 -9.90 -9.18 -9.57
CA TRP A 76 -10.18 -8.23 -10.63
C TRP A 76 -9.27 -8.55 -11.82
N ASN A 77 -9.84 -8.69 -13.03
CA ASN A 77 -9.10 -9.01 -14.25
C ASN A 77 -8.13 -10.20 -14.09
N GLY A 78 -8.57 -11.26 -13.41
CA GLY A 78 -7.79 -12.49 -13.20
C GLY A 78 -6.70 -12.41 -12.13
N SER A 79 -6.61 -11.30 -11.38
CA SER A 79 -5.61 -11.09 -10.34
C SER A 79 -6.24 -10.74 -9.00
N ARG A 80 -5.73 -11.36 -7.93
CA ARG A 80 -6.16 -11.06 -6.55
C ARG A 80 -5.53 -9.76 -6.10
N ASN A 81 -6.37 -8.83 -5.68
CA ASN A 81 -5.99 -7.55 -5.10
C ASN A 81 -6.63 -7.43 -3.72
N THR A 82 -5.91 -6.82 -2.79
CA THR A 82 -6.28 -6.71 -1.39
C THR A 82 -6.54 -5.25 -1.06
N ARG A 83 -7.63 -4.99 -0.35
CA ARG A 83 -7.85 -3.71 0.33
C ARG A 83 -7.18 -3.78 1.69
N PHE A 84 -6.25 -2.87 1.94
CA PHE A 84 -5.52 -2.75 3.19
C PHE A 84 -6.01 -1.54 3.97
N SER A 85 -6.11 -1.66 5.30
CA SER A 85 -5.98 -0.53 6.21
C SER A 85 -4.52 -0.43 6.60
N VAL A 86 -3.88 0.69 6.28
CA VAL A 86 -2.49 0.97 6.62
C VAL A 86 -2.50 2.07 7.66
N TRP A 87 -1.85 1.81 8.78
CA TRP A 87 -1.80 2.70 9.92
C TRP A 87 -0.36 3.14 10.12
N ARG A 88 -0.13 4.45 10.05
CA ARG A 88 1.20 5.08 10.12
C ARG A 88 1.26 6.05 11.28
N ALA A 89 2.35 6.05 12.02
CA ALA A 89 2.60 7.05 13.04
C ALA A 89 3.87 7.85 12.69
N VAL A 90 3.83 9.17 12.93
CA VAL A 90 4.88 10.09 12.48
C VAL A 90 5.98 10.18 13.55
N GLY A 91 7.23 9.97 13.14
CA GLY A 91 8.38 10.05 14.02
C GLY A 91 8.21 9.14 15.23
N ASP A 92 8.33 9.70 16.44
CA ASP A 92 8.20 8.96 17.71
C ASP A 92 6.77 8.94 18.28
N GLY A 93 5.78 9.44 17.55
CA GLY A 93 4.40 9.46 18.03
C GLY A 93 3.83 8.06 18.19
N THR A 94 3.03 7.81 19.21
CA THR A 94 2.36 6.51 19.40
C THR A 94 0.93 6.47 18.85
N HIS A 95 0.48 7.57 18.24
CA HIS A 95 -0.80 7.67 17.54
C HIS A 95 -0.60 7.36 16.06
N PHE A 96 -1.33 6.37 15.56
CA PHE A 96 -1.31 5.97 14.17
C PHE A 96 -2.51 6.55 13.41
N GLU A 97 -2.25 7.05 12.21
CA GLU A 97 -3.24 7.58 11.28
C GLU A 97 -3.55 6.55 10.20
N ARG A 98 -4.84 6.43 9.88
CA ARG A 98 -5.35 5.42 8.95
C ARG A 98 -5.33 5.93 7.52
N THR A 99 -4.81 5.11 6.61
CA THR A 99 -5.02 5.27 5.17
C THR A 99 -5.42 3.95 4.55
N GLN A 100 -6.44 3.98 3.69
CA GLN A 100 -6.83 2.79 2.95
C GLN A 100 -6.05 2.71 1.64
N MET A 101 -5.46 1.54 1.37
CA MET A 101 -4.74 1.27 0.13
C MET A 101 -5.30 0.04 -0.56
N TYR A 102 -5.10 -0.07 -1.87
CA TYR A 102 -5.57 -1.21 -2.66
C TYR A 102 -4.50 -1.71 -3.61
N GLY A 103 -4.20 -3.01 -3.55
CA GLY A 103 -3.20 -3.63 -4.42
C GLY A 103 -2.87 -5.06 -4.02
N GLN A 104 -1.93 -5.66 -4.73
CA GLN A 104 -1.36 -6.97 -4.44
C GLN A 104 -0.24 -6.88 -3.40
N ALA A 105 0.48 -5.76 -3.37
CA ALA A 105 1.58 -5.50 -2.45
C ALA A 105 1.72 -4.00 -2.15
N LEU A 106 2.29 -3.71 -0.99
CA LEU A 106 2.71 -2.37 -0.54
C LEU A 106 4.22 -2.37 -0.35
N TYR A 107 4.92 -1.34 -0.83
CA TYR A 107 6.38 -1.25 -0.72
C TYR A 107 6.89 0.19 -0.92
N PRO A 108 8.08 0.53 -0.42
CA PRO A 108 8.70 1.82 -0.69
C PRO A 108 9.06 1.96 -2.17
N SER A 109 8.78 3.12 -2.74
CA SER A 109 9.05 3.41 -4.15
C SER A 109 10.55 3.54 -4.47
N GLY A 110 11.38 3.82 -3.44
CA GLY A 110 12.79 4.17 -3.55
C GLY A 110 13.06 5.66 -3.77
N ASP A 111 12.02 6.48 -3.89
CA ASP A 111 12.10 7.93 -4.11
C ASP A 111 11.16 8.73 -3.19
N GLY A 112 10.91 8.20 -1.98
CA GLY A 112 10.20 8.90 -0.90
C GLY A 112 8.68 8.71 -0.89
N TYR A 113 8.15 7.78 -1.70
CA TYR A 113 6.74 7.42 -1.72
C TYR A 113 6.53 5.97 -1.27
N VAL A 114 5.29 5.65 -0.92
CA VAL A 114 4.80 4.27 -0.79
C VAL A 114 4.01 3.92 -2.03
N VAL A 115 4.19 2.71 -2.55
CA VAL A 115 3.47 2.21 -3.72
C VAL A 115 2.53 1.10 -3.30
N ALA A 116 1.26 1.24 -3.67
CA ALA A 116 0.35 0.10 -3.76
C ALA A 116 0.32 -0.39 -5.21
N ASN A 117 0.77 -1.63 -5.42
CA ASN A 117 0.89 -2.25 -6.74
C ASN A 117 -0.28 -3.19 -6.99
N GLY A 118 -1.17 -2.82 -7.90
CA GLY A 118 -2.29 -3.60 -8.39
C GLY A 118 -2.12 -4.04 -9.85
N GLY A 119 -3.14 -4.71 -10.38
CA GLY A 119 -3.28 -4.94 -11.82
C GLY A 119 -3.60 -6.38 -12.20
N SER A 120 -3.22 -6.76 -13.42
CA SER A 120 -3.48 -8.06 -14.07
C SER A 120 -2.23 -8.54 -14.83
N PRO A 121 -2.11 -9.78 -15.34
CA PRO A 121 -0.88 -10.24 -15.98
C PRO A 121 -0.27 -9.33 -17.06
N GLY A 122 -1.09 -8.57 -17.81
CA GLY A 122 -0.65 -7.64 -18.86
C GLY A 122 -0.73 -6.15 -18.51
N SER A 123 -1.13 -5.79 -17.27
CA SER A 123 -1.24 -4.40 -16.82
C SER A 123 -0.87 -4.26 -15.33
N ARG A 124 -0.20 -3.18 -14.95
CA ARG A 124 0.07 -2.86 -13.54
C ARG A 124 -0.40 -1.45 -13.23
N ASP A 125 -1.12 -1.33 -12.13
CA ASP A 125 -1.53 -0.05 -11.58
C ASP A 125 -0.67 0.25 -10.36
N LEU A 126 0.06 1.36 -10.36
CA LEU A 126 0.90 1.79 -9.25
C LEU A 126 0.30 3.07 -8.65
N ALA A 127 -0.31 2.94 -7.47
CA ALA A 127 -0.77 4.09 -6.70
C ALA A 127 0.36 4.57 -5.79
N PHE A 128 0.82 5.80 -6.00
CA PHE A 128 1.88 6.44 -5.23
C PHE A 128 1.28 7.29 -4.11
N TYR A 129 1.74 7.04 -2.90
CA TYR A 129 1.31 7.72 -1.70
C TYR A 129 2.47 8.49 -1.07
N LEU A 130 2.24 9.76 -0.75
CA LEU A 130 3.15 10.58 0.02
C LEU A 130 2.93 10.34 1.52
N PRO A 131 3.97 9.98 2.30
CA PRO A 131 3.87 9.95 3.76
C PRO A 131 3.64 11.37 4.32
N THR A 132 2.64 11.54 5.17
CA THR A 132 2.29 12.84 5.78
C THR A 132 2.02 12.71 7.28
N GLY A 133 1.73 13.85 7.91
CA GLY A 133 1.25 13.91 9.30
C GLY A 133 -0.10 13.21 9.53
N ALA A 134 -0.89 13.02 8.46
CA ALA A 134 -2.22 12.41 8.50
C ALA A 134 -2.21 10.97 7.93
N GLY A 135 -1.07 10.28 8.00
CA GLY A 135 -0.87 8.96 7.42
C GLY A 135 -0.26 9.05 6.03
N PHE A 136 -1.02 8.68 5.00
CA PHE A 136 -0.58 8.68 3.61
C PHE A 136 -1.58 9.43 2.71
N THR A 137 -1.06 10.22 1.79
CA THR A 137 -1.87 10.96 0.80
C THR A 137 -1.63 10.36 -0.58
N LEU A 138 -2.68 9.87 -1.24
CA LEU A 138 -2.58 9.44 -2.65
C LEU A 138 -2.21 10.64 -3.52
N VAL A 139 -1.13 10.53 -4.27
CA VAL A 139 -0.61 11.59 -5.13
C VAL A 139 -0.96 11.34 -6.60
N VAL A 140 -0.72 10.12 -7.07
CA VAL A 140 -0.93 9.75 -8.48
C VAL A 140 -1.13 8.24 -8.59
N VAL A 141 -1.89 7.83 -9.61
CA VAL A 141 -1.94 6.44 -10.05
C VAL A 141 -1.32 6.36 -11.45
N LEU A 142 -0.37 5.45 -11.62
CA LEU A 142 0.13 5.09 -12.94
C LEU A 142 -0.54 3.80 -13.42
N THR A 143 -0.82 3.71 -14.71
CA THR A 143 -1.07 2.43 -15.37
C THR A 143 0.08 2.13 -16.33
N ILE A 144 0.68 0.94 -16.19
CA ILE A 144 1.74 0.42 -17.04
C ILE A 144 1.19 -0.80 -17.78
N GLU A 145 1.06 -0.71 -19.11
CA GLU A 145 0.46 -1.76 -19.95
C GLU A 145 1.49 -2.38 -20.88
N ALA A 146 1.46 -3.71 -21.01
CA ALA A 146 2.26 -4.42 -21.99
C ALA A 146 1.71 -4.18 -23.41
N GLU A 147 2.53 -3.60 -24.28
CA GLU A 147 2.16 -3.38 -25.69
C GLU A 147 2.64 -4.50 -26.60
N GLN A 148 3.80 -5.08 -26.28
CA GLN A 148 4.44 -6.08 -27.11
C GLN A 148 4.98 -7.21 -26.25
N LEU A 149 4.69 -8.44 -26.67
CA LEU A 149 5.18 -9.68 -26.07
C LEU A 149 6.09 -10.40 -27.07
N ASP A 150 7.16 -11.01 -26.56
CA ASP A 150 7.93 -11.99 -27.31
C ASP A 150 7.09 -13.26 -27.51
N PRO A 151 6.83 -13.71 -28.75
CA PRO A 151 5.89 -14.79 -29.00
C PRO A 151 6.38 -16.16 -28.48
N GLY A 152 7.69 -16.37 -28.39
CA GLY A 152 8.27 -17.65 -27.94
C GLY A 152 8.37 -17.78 -26.43
N THR A 153 8.58 -16.66 -25.73
CA THR A 153 8.85 -16.62 -24.29
C THR A 153 7.76 -15.94 -23.47
N GLN A 154 6.80 -15.28 -24.12
CA GLN A 154 5.78 -14.44 -23.48
C GLN A 154 6.36 -13.31 -22.61
N ARG A 155 7.61 -12.93 -22.85
CA ARG A 155 8.26 -11.80 -22.17
C ARG A 155 7.72 -10.47 -22.70
N VAL A 156 7.43 -9.53 -21.80
CA VAL A 156 7.08 -8.15 -22.18
C VAL A 156 8.31 -7.43 -22.75
N LEU A 157 8.20 -6.95 -23.99
CA LEU A 157 9.25 -6.27 -24.75
C LEU A 157 9.08 -4.74 -24.76
N ALA A 158 7.83 -4.26 -24.76
CA ALA A 158 7.50 -2.85 -24.74
C ALA A 158 6.28 -2.60 -23.86
N VAL A 159 6.27 -1.44 -23.21
CA VAL A 159 5.18 -0.99 -22.33
C VAL A 159 4.86 0.47 -22.59
N THR A 160 3.61 0.85 -22.35
CA THR A 160 3.23 2.24 -22.12
C THR A 160 3.10 2.51 -20.65
N CYS A 161 3.45 3.72 -20.23
CA CYS A 161 3.20 4.19 -18.87
C CYS A 161 2.41 5.50 -18.92
N ARG A 162 1.30 5.53 -18.20
CA ARG A 162 0.42 6.70 -18.16
C ARG A 162 0.12 7.09 -16.73
N ALA A 163 0.23 8.38 -16.43
CA ALA A 163 -0.28 8.92 -15.18
C ALA A 163 -1.76 9.28 -15.34
N HIS A 164 -2.55 8.94 -14.33
CA HIS A 164 -3.93 9.38 -14.22
C HIS A 164 -3.99 10.57 -13.27
N GLN A 165 -4.85 11.53 -13.61
CA GLN A 165 -5.05 12.70 -12.78
C GLN A 165 -5.74 12.30 -11.48
N GLU A 166 -5.07 12.58 -10.37
CA GLU A 166 -5.60 12.47 -9.02
C GLU A 166 -5.57 13.86 -8.38
N ASP A 167 -6.51 14.14 -7.46
CA ASP A 167 -6.56 15.43 -6.73
C ASP A 167 -5.27 15.70 -5.93
N GLY A 168 -4.50 14.65 -5.63
CA GLY A 168 -3.26 14.71 -4.85
C GLY A 168 -2.07 15.35 -5.55
N LEU A 169 -2.09 15.52 -6.88
CA LEU A 169 -0.98 16.16 -7.61
C LEU A 169 -0.73 17.61 -7.17
N HIS A 170 -1.78 18.32 -6.74
CA HIS A 170 -1.64 19.67 -6.17
C HIS A 170 -0.84 19.70 -4.87
N ALA A 171 -0.81 18.62 -4.11
CA ALA A 171 -0.04 18.55 -2.85
C ALA A 171 1.48 18.56 -3.09
N ILE A 172 1.92 18.27 -4.32
CA ILE A 172 3.33 18.25 -4.73
C ILE A 172 3.64 19.26 -5.85
N ASP A 173 2.75 20.22 -6.09
CA ASP A 173 2.89 21.28 -7.10
C ASP A 173 3.24 20.74 -8.51
N MET A 174 2.50 19.72 -8.94
CA MET A 174 2.73 19.02 -10.20
C MET A 174 1.45 18.93 -11.02
N ASP A 175 1.57 19.02 -12.34
CA ASP A 175 0.48 18.68 -13.26
C ASP A 175 0.60 17.23 -13.75
N VAL A 176 -0.40 16.72 -14.47
CA VAL A 176 -0.43 15.32 -14.91
C VAL A 176 0.68 14.98 -15.91
N VAL A 177 1.16 15.95 -16.70
CA VAL A 177 2.23 15.73 -17.69
C VAL A 177 3.57 15.58 -16.98
N ALA A 178 3.88 16.51 -16.08
CA ALA A 178 5.07 16.44 -15.24
C ALA A 178 5.04 15.19 -14.34
N ALA A 179 3.86 14.81 -13.84
CA ALA A 179 3.67 13.58 -13.06
C ALA A 179 3.95 12.33 -13.89
N GLN A 180 3.46 12.27 -15.12
CA GLN A 180 3.77 11.14 -16.01
C GLN A 180 5.28 11.00 -16.21
N ASP A 181 5.97 12.07 -16.59
CA ASP A 181 7.41 12.04 -16.83
C ASP A 181 8.20 11.62 -15.58
N THR A 182 7.82 12.18 -14.42
CA THR A 182 8.49 11.91 -13.14
C THR A 182 8.24 10.48 -12.66
N PHE A 183 6.97 10.10 -12.48
CA PHE A 183 6.61 8.86 -11.84
C PHE A 183 6.79 7.65 -12.76
N CYS A 184 6.66 7.79 -14.09
CA CYS A 184 7.00 6.70 -15.03
C CYS A 184 8.52 6.41 -15.08
N ALA A 185 9.35 7.38 -14.69
CA ALA A 185 10.79 7.22 -14.54
C ALA A 185 11.22 6.73 -13.13
N SER A 186 10.30 6.67 -12.16
CA SER A 186 10.56 6.24 -10.78
C SER A 186 11.16 4.84 -10.69
N PRO A 187 11.93 4.51 -9.63
CA PRO A 187 12.48 3.17 -9.44
C PRO A 187 11.38 2.09 -9.40
N ALA A 188 10.26 2.35 -8.72
CA ALA A 188 9.11 1.45 -8.67
C ALA A 188 8.50 1.20 -10.05
N ALA A 189 8.26 2.24 -10.84
CA ALA A 189 7.72 2.08 -12.18
C ALA A 189 8.67 1.28 -13.06
N ARG A 190 9.98 1.57 -13.01
CA ARG A 190 11.02 0.88 -13.80
C ARG A 190 11.25 -0.58 -13.39
N ALA A 191 10.91 -0.95 -12.16
CA ALA A 191 10.96 -2.33 -11.70
C ALA A 191 9.85 -3.20 -12.34
N ILE A 192 8.78 -2.60 -12.86
CA ILE A 192 7.77 -3.32 -13.62
C ILE A 192 8.31 -3.67 -15.02
N TRP A 193 8.39 -4.97 -15.31
CA TRP A 193 8.98 -5.54 -16.53
C TRP A 193 10.37 -4.94 -16.87
N PRO A 194 11.40 -5.28 -16.08
CA PRO A 194 12.72 -4.70 -16.24
C PRO A 194 13.29 -5.03 -17.64
N GLY A 195 13.72 -3.99 -18.34
CA GLY A 195 14.27 -4.08 -19.69
C GLY A 195 13.27 -3.96 -20.84
N ALA A 196 11.96 -3.81 -20.56
CA ALA A 196 11.01 -3.42 -21.59
C ALA A 196 11.26 -1.97 -22.04
N ARG A 197 11.14 -1.70 -23.34
CA ARG A 197 11.16 -0.34 -23.88
C ARG A 197 9.90 0.41 -23.39
N ARG A 198 10.07 1.66 -22.99
CA ARG A 198 8.98 2.52 -22.50
C ARG A 198 8.66 3.59 -23.52
N SER A 199 7.37 3.86 -23.70
CA SER A 199 6.82 4.97 -24.48
C SER A 199 5.67 5.65 -23.75
#